data_AF-A0AAI9TKG2-F1
#
_entry.id   AF-A0AAI9TKG2-F1
#
_cell.length_a   1.000
_cell.length_b   1.000
_cell.length_c   1.000
_cell.angle_alpha   90.00
_cell.angle_beta   90.00
_cell.angle_gamma   90.00
#
_symmetry.space_group_name_H-M   'P 1'
#
loop_
_entity.id
_entity.type
_entity.pdbx_description
1 polymer ?
#
loop_
_entity_poly.entity_id
_entity_poly.type
_entity_poly.pdbx_seq_one_letter_code
_entity_poly.pdbx_strand_id
1 'polypeptide(L)'
;MAEPMTLKYVHRPISEIPQTERALADPLRPDVPIPIPLHHHTVNQRQHPTRWPVQSKNASQHHRSQKAHRNGIKKPKTNRYPSLKGVDPKFRRNNRHALHGTMKALKERKEGKRELA
;
A
#
# COMPACT_ATOMS: atom_id res chain seq x y z
N MET A 1 18.89 55.47 12.21
CA MET A 1 19.62 54.28 12.73
C MET A 1 18.60 53.16 12.80
N ALA A 2 18.76 52.11 11.99
CA ALA A 2 17.79 51.03 11.88
C ALA A 2 18.03 49.98 12.99
N GLU A 3 17.00 49.71 13.78
CA GLU A 3 16.97 48.64 14.78
C GLU A 3 16.55 47.29 14.16
N PRO A 4 16.94 46.15 14.79
CA PRO A 4 17.10 44.86 14.13
C PRO A 4 15.88 43.94 14.32
N MET A 5 15.50 43.21 13.26
CA MET A 5 14.41 42.23 13.32
C MET A 5 14.92 40.79 13.20
N THR A 6 14.64 40.05 14.27
CA THR A 6 14.86 38.63 14.52
C THR A 6 14.24 37.73 13.44
N LEU A 7 15.00 36.77 12.90
CA LEU A 7 14.45 35.75 11.99
C LEU A 7 13.74 34.64 12.77
N LYS A 8 12.40 34.71 12.78
CA LYS A 8 11.51 33.63 13.22
C LYS A 8 11.17 32.72 12.04
N TYR A 9 11.43 31.44 12.26
CA TYR A 9 10.94 30.24 11.57
C TYR A 9 9.66 30.37 10.68
N VAL A 10 9.76 29.76 9.48
CA VAL A 10 8.74 28.97 8.74
C VAL A 10 7.46 29.69 8.26
N HIS A 11 7.33 29.88 6.94
CA HIS A 11 6.05 29.99 6.22
C HIS A 11 6.09 29.22 4.86
N ARG A 12 5.21 28.22 4.76
CA ARG A 12 4.79 27.35 3.62
C ARG A 12 3.75 28.17 2.76
N PRO A 13 3.21 27.79 1.56
CA PRO A 13 2.89 26.42 1.12
C PRO A 13 2.69 26.09 -0.40
N ILE A 14 2.18 24.87 -0.63
CA ILE A 14 1.82 24.13 -1.86
C ILE A 14 0.77 24.85 -2.72
N SER A 15 1.12 25.45 -3.87
CA SER A 15 0.11 25.84 -4.89
C SER A 15 0.59 26.31 -6.28
N GLU A 16 1.87 26.40 -6.63
CA GLU A 16 2.25 27.21 -7.81
C GLU A 16 3.45 26.62 -8.58
N ILE A 17 3.44 26.08 -9.82
CA ILE A 17 2.44 25.65 -10.81
C ILE A 17 3.19 24.68 -11.79
N PRO A 18 2.51 23.68 -12.37
CA PRO A 18 3.05 22.62 -13.26
C PRO A 18 3.44 23.06 -14.70
N GLN A 19 4.29 22.27 -15.39
CA GLN A 19 4.94 22.55 -16.70
C GLN A 19 4.03 22.65 -17.95
N THR A 20 2.75 22.97 -17.80
CA THR A 20 1.79 23.06 -18.92
C THR A 20 1.93 24.32 -19.79
N GLU A 21 2.93 25.19 -19.55
CA GLU A 21 3.12 26.46 -20.27
C GLU A 21 4.33 26.48 -21.24
N ARG A 22 4.85 25.32 -21.67
CA ARG A 22 5.83 25.24 -22.78
C ARG A 22 5.18 25.07 -24.15
N ALA A 23 3.99 25.63 -24.34
CA ALA A 23 3.24 25.55 -25.59
C ALA A 23 2.84 26.95 -26.09
N LEU A 24 3.80 27.88 -26.23
CA LEU A 24 3.64 29.08 -27.05
C LEU A 24 4.97 29.82 -27.26
N ALA A 25 5.88 29.25 -28.06
CA ALA A 25 6.99 29.98 -28.67
C ALA A 25 7.62 29.13 -29.80
N ASP A 26 6.88 28.97 -30.90
CA ASP A 26 7.44 28.60 -32.20
C ASP A 26 7.80 29.89 -32.95
N PRO A 27 9.09 30.11 -33.22
CA PRO A 27 9.48 30.87 -34.40
C PRO A 27 10.36 30.03 -35.33
N LEU A 28 9.81 29.71 -36.51
CA LEU A 28 10.51 29.54 -37.79
C LEU A 28 11.62 28.47 -37.84
N ARG A 29 11.23 27.24 -38.19
CA ARG A 29 12.17 26.23 -38.74
C ARG A 29 12.62 26.67 -40.14
N PRO A 30 13.92 26.83 -40.43
CA PRO A 30 14.38 26.91 -41.82
C PRO A 30 14.30 25.52 -42.47
N ASP A 31 13.68 25.50 -43.64
CA ASP A 31 13.47 24.35 -44.51
C ASP A 31 14.74 23.53 -44.74
N VAL A 32 14.78 22.31 -44.22
CA VAL A 32 15.74 21.30 -44.67
C VAL A 32 15.02 20.42 -45.69
N PRO A 33 15.48 20.35 -46.95
CA PRO A 33 14.79 19.64 -48.02
C PRO A 33 14.71 18.13 -47.75
N ILE A 34 13.50 17.59 -47.91
CA ILE A 34 13.17 16.16 -47.87
C ILE A 34 13.62 15.52 -49.20
N PRO A 35 14.46 14.47 -49.21
CA PRO A 35 14.60 13.60 -50.38
C PRO A 35 13.52 12.50 -50.41
N ILE A 36 12.87 12.41 -51.57
CA ILE A 36 11.80 11.51 -52.02
C ILE A 36 12.28 10.03 -52.08
N PRO A 37 11.40 9.02 -51.87
CA PRO A 37 11.77 7.59 -51.75
C PRO A 37 12.28 6.94 -53.06
N LEU A 38 13.41 6.22 -52.96
CA LEU A 38 13.86 5.29 -54.00
C LEU A 38 13.27 3.89 -53.72
N HIS A 39 12.37 3.42 -54.59
CA HIS A 39 11.78 2.09 -54.55
C HIS A 39 12.78 1.03 -55.01
N HIS A 40 13.07 0.00 -54.20
CA HIS A 40 12.74 -1.40 -54.50
C HIS A 40 13.38 -2.37 -53.48
N HIS A 41 12.53 -3.11 -52.77
CA HIS A 41 12.61 -4.56 -52.62
C HIS A 41 11.32 -5.02 -51.92
N THR A 42 10.45 -5.69 -52.66
CA THR A 42 9.45 -6.56 -52.05
C THR A 42 10.17 -7.75 -51.42
N VAL A 43 10.76 -7.56 -50.24
CA VAL A 43 11.09 -8.69 -49.37
C VAL A 43 9.78 -9.11 -48.71
N ASN A 44 9.11 -10.00 -49.43
CA ASN A 44 8.46 -11.20 -48.92
C ASN A 44 7.88 -11.05 -47.50
N GLN A 45 6.57 -10.82 -47.45
CA GLN A 45 5.73 -11.10 -46.28
C GLN A 45 5.97 -12.56 -45.86
N ARG A 46 7.00 -12.79 -45.06
CA ARG A 46 7.26 -14.09 -44.44
C ARG A 46 6.11 -14.34 -43.49
N GLN A 47 5.09 -15.04 -43.98
CA GLN A 47 4.15 -15.82 -43.18
C GLN A 47 5.00 -16.52 -42.12
N HIS A 48 4.90 -16.09 -40.86
CA HIS A 48 5.58 -16.78 -39.77
C HIS A 48 4.94 -18.18 -39.73
N PRO A 49 5.69 -19.28 -39.99
CA PRO A 49 5.10 -20.60 -39.80
C PRO A 49 4.69 -20.68 -38.33
N THR A 50 3.49 -21.22 -38.09
CA THR A 50 2.99 -21.59 -36.76
C THR A 50 4.05 -22.41 -36.06
N ARG A 51 4.91 -21.73 -35.30
CA ARG A 51 5.99 -22.36 -34.54
C ARG A 51 5.27 -23.16 -33.46
N TRP A 52 5.45 -24.48 -33.48
CA TRP A 52 5.09 -25.37 -32.39
C TRP A 52 5.42 -24.70 -31.04
N PRO A 53 4.54 -24.77 -30.03
CA PRO A 53 4.74 -24.05 -28.78
C PRO A 53 6.07 -24.47 -28.20
N VAL A 54 7.00 -23.51 -28.14
CA VAL A 54 8.30 -23.71 -27.50
C VAL A 54 8.01 -23.93 -26.02
N GLN A 55 8.25 -25.14 -25.53
CA GLN A 55 7.97 -25.47 -24.14
C GLN A 55 8.84 -24.61 -23.21
N SER A 56 8.19 -23.68 -22.52
CA SER A 56 8.80 -22.90 -21.44
C SER A 56 8.75 -23.67 -20.12
N LYS A 57 9.64 -23.35 -19.18
CA LYS A 57 9.55 -23.88 -17.82
C LYS A 57 8.27 -23.33 -17.14
N ASN A 58 7.28 -24.18 -16.94
CA ASN A 58 5.95 -23.77 -16.44
C ASN A 58 5.94 -23.39 -14.94
N ALA A 59 6.93 -23.82 -14.14
CA ALA A 59 7.00 -23.49 -12.71
C ALA A 59 8.45 -23.51 -12.16
N SER A 60 8.73 -22.62 -11.19
CA SER A 60 9.99 -22.61 -10.42
C SER A 60 9.81 -22.03 -9.02
N GLN A 61 10.38 -22.71 -8.02
CA GLN A 61 10.38 -22.27 -6.61
C GLN A 61 11.73 -21.67 -6.16
N HIS A 62 12.71 -21.54 -7.08
CA HIS A 62 14.11 -21.19 -6.76
C HIS A 62 14.26 -19.95 -5.87
N HIS A 63 13.53 -18.87 -6.17
CA HIS A 63 13.62 -17.60 -5.41
C HIS A 63 12.55 -17.45 -4.31
N ARG A 64 11.75 -18.48 -4.01
CA ARG A 64 10.63 -18.35 -3.06
C ARG A 64 11.13 -18.13 -1.65
N SER A 65 12.05 -18.97 -1.20
CA SER A 65 12.67 -18.84 0.13
C SER A 65 13.41 -17.52 0.27
N GLN A 66 14.26 -17.17 -0.70
CA GLN A 66 15.01 -15.91 -0.64
C GLN A 66 14.08 -14.69 -0.51
N LYS A 67 12.99 -14.63 -1.30
CA LYS A 67 12.01 -13.54 -1.22
C LYS A 67 11.23 -13.52 0.10
N ALA A 68 10.84 -14.68 0.63
CA ALA A 68 10.14 -14.78 1.91
C ALA A 68 11.02 -14.29 3.07
N HIS A 69 12.33 -14.53 3.00
CA HIS A 69 13.27 -14.15 4.07
C HIS A 69 13.83 -12.73 3.94
N ARG A 70 13.65 -12.01 2.81
CA ARG A 70 14.08 -10.61 2.68
C ARG A 70 13.56 -9.72 3.81
N ASN A 71 12.29 -9.89 4.18
CA ASN A 71 11.65 -9.18 5.30
C ASN A 71 11.49 -10.08 6.55
N GLY A 72 11.96 -11.32 6.47
CA GLY A 72 11.73 -12.38 7.44
C GLY A 72 10.28 -12.90 7.46
N ILE A 73 10.12 -14.21 7.69
CA ILE A 73 8.81 -14.81 7.92
C ILE A 73 8.36 -14.43 9.35
N LYS A 74 7.41 -13.49 9.44
CA LYS A 74 6.90 -13.02 10.73
C LYS A 74 5.90 -14.01 11.31
N LYS A 75 6.02 -14.29 12.61
CA LYS A 75 5.01 -15.05 13.37
C LYS A 75 3.72 -14.21 13.51
N PRO A 76 2.54 -14.84 13.63
CA PRO A 76 1.32 -14.11 13.94
C PRO A 76 1.47 -13.35 15.26
N LYS A 77 0.92 -12.14 15.31
CA LYS A 77 0.98 -11.31 16.52
C LYS A 77 0.10 -11.92 17.60
N THR A 78 0.69 -12.18 18.77
CA THR A 78 -0.05 -12.56 19.97
C THR A 78 -0.51 -11.30 20.70
N ASN A 79 -1.80 -11.25 21.04
CA ASN A 79 -2.38 -10.19 21.85
C ASN A 79 -2.70 -10.73 23.24
N ARG A 80 -2.69 -9.87 24.27
CA ARG A 80 -3.06 -10.26 25.65
C ARG A 80 -4.46 -10.88 25.72
N TYR A 81 -5.38 -10.40 24.90
CA TYR A 81 -6.75 -10.89 24.84
C TYR A 81 -7.05 -11.42 23.42
N PRO A 82 -7.23 -12.74 23.25
CA PRO A 82 -7.62 -13.32 21.97
C PRO A 82 -9.11 -13.10 21.69
N SER A 83 -9.52 -13.24 20.44
CA SER A 83 -10.95 -13.17 20.07
C SER A 83 -11.71 -14.41 20.55
N LEU A 84 -12.92 -14.23 21.08
CA LEU A 84 -13.84 -15.33 21.40
C LEU A 84 -14.64 -15.84 20.17
N LYS A 85 -14.18 -15.53 18.95
CA LYS A 85 -14.84 -15.99 17.71
C LYS A 85 -14.56 -17.50 17.55
N GLY A 86 -15.62 -18.28 17.32
CA GLY A 86 -15.53 -19.75 17.22
C GLY A 86 -15.60 -20.50 18.55
N VAL A 87 -15.66 -19.79 19.69
CA VAL A 87 -15.92 -20.41 21.00
C VAL A 87 -17.41 -20.77 21.12
N ASP A 88 -17.70 -21.88 21.79
CA ASP A 88 -19.07 -22.38 22.01
C ASP A 88 -20.03 -21.24 22.44
N PRO A 89 -21.14 -21.06 21.71
CA PRO A 89 -22.16 -20.07 22.06
C PRO A 89 -22.67 -20.18 23.50
N LYS A 90 -22.78 -21.38 24.08
CA LYS A 90 -23.25 -21.56 25.47
C LYS A 90 -22.21 -21.03 26.46
N PHE A 91 -20.94 -21.37 26.28
CA PHE A 91 -19.85 -20.78 27.04
C PHE A 91 -19.82 -19.24 26.93
N ARG A 92 -19.96 -18.69 25.72
CA ARG A 92 -19.94 -17.23 25.51
C ARG A 92 -21.09 -16.50 26.21
N ARG A 93 -22.29 -17.08 26.22
CA ARG A 93 -23.44 -16.53 26.96
C ARG A 93 -23.16 -16.55 28.47
N ASN A 94 -22.71 -17.69 28.99
CA ASN A 94 -22.39 -17.82 30.42
C ASN A 94 -21.28 -16.86 30.85
N ASN A 95 -20.19 -16.77 30.08
CA ASN A 95 -19.08 -15.88 30.38
C ASN A 95 -19.51 -14.41 30.42
N ARG A 96 -20.43 -13.99 29.54
CA ARG A 96 -21.04 -12.65 29.59
C ARG A 96 -21.76 -12.42 30.92
N HIS A 97 -22.61 -13.35 31.35
CA HIS A 97 -23.35 -13.23 32.61
C HIS A 97 -22.42 -13.21 33.82
N ALA A 98 -21.37 -14.03 33.85
CA ALA A 98 -20.38 -14.05 34.92
C ALA A 98 -19.62 -12.71 35.03
N LEU A 99 -19.19 -12.14 33.89
CA LEU A 99 -18.53 -10.83 33.86
C LEU A 99 -19.47 -9.71 34.34
N HIS A 100 -20.74 -9.71 33.92
CA HIS A 100 -21.70 -8.72 34.44
C HIS A 100 -21.97 -8.87 35.93
N GLY A 101 -22.11 -10.11 36.43
CA GLY A 101 -22.33 -10.38 37.85
C GLY A 101 -21.16 -9.92 38.71
N THR A 102 -19.93 -10.22 38.29
CA THR A 102 -18.73 -9.74 38.99
C THR A 102 -18.66 -8.22 39.00
N MET A 103 -18.83 -7.54 37.85
CA MET A 103 -18.84 -6.06 37.80
C MET A 103 -19.89 -5.43 38.72
N LYS A 104 -21.10 -6.01 38.78
CA LYS A 104 -22.16 -5.54 39.70
C LYS A 104 -21.73 -5.69 41.17
N ALA A 105 -21.21 -6.85 41.55
CA ALA A 105 -20.76 -7.09 42.92
C ALA A 105 -19.56 -6.19 43.31
N LEU A 106 -18.65 -5.93 42.38
CA LEU A 106 -17.55 -4.97 42.57
C LEU A 106 -18.09 -3.56 42.83
N LYS A 107 -19.10 -3.14 42.06
CA LYS A 107 -19.74 -1.83 42.21
C LYS A 107 -20.45 -1.69 43.55
N GLU A 108 -21.26 -2.68 43.95
CA GLU A 108 -21.96 -2.69 45.23
C GLU A 108 -21.00 -2.62 46.42
N ARG A 109 -19.89 -3.38 46.36
CA ARG A 109 -18.82 -3.31 47.36
C ARG A 109 -18.17 -1.93 47.40
N LYS A 110 -17.89 -1.31 46.25
CA LYS A 110 -17.33 0.05 46.20
C LYS A 110 -18.29 1.07 46.79
N GLU A 111 -19.60 0.87 46.60
CA GLU A 111 -20.66 1.72 47.16
C GLU A 111 -20.98 1.41 48.63
N GLY A 112 -20.29 0.44 49.27
CA GLY A 112 -20.52 0.06 50.66
C GLY A 112 -21.84 -0.68 50.90
N LYS A 113 -22.59 -1.04 49.86
CA LYS A 113 -23.88 -1.73 49.96
C LYS A 113 -23.73 -3.23 50.19
N ARG A 114 -22.50 -3.72 50.23
CA ARG A 114 -22.16 -5.13 50.34
C ARG A 114 -20.99 -5.29 51.29
N GLU A 115 -21.27 -5.88 52.44
CA GLU A 115 -20.31 -6.20 53.50
C GLU A 115 -19.21 -7.16 52.98
N LEU A 116 -17.99 -6.98 53.47
CA LEU A 116 -16.92 -7.95 53.29
C LEU A 116 -17.18 -9.13 54.23
N ALA A 117 -17.35 -10.33 53.66
CA ALA A 117 -17.36 -11.58 54.42
C ALA A 117 -15.93 -11.95 54.84
#